data_AF-A0A533UCR7-F1
#
_entry.id   AF-A0A533UCR7-F1
#
_cell.length_a   1.000
_cell.length_b   1.000
_cell.length_c   1.000
_cell.angle_alpha   90.00
_cell.angle_beta   90.00
_cell.angle_gamma   90.00
#
_symmetry.space_group_name_H-M   'P 1'
#
loop_
_entity.id
_entity.type
_entity.pdbx_description
1 polymer ?
#
loop_
_entity_poly.entity_id
_entity_poly.type
_entity_poly.pdbx_seq_one_letter_code
_entity_poly.pdbx_strand_id
1 'polypeptide(L)'
;MLFGRNKLKDGDYVFVSQTFAEKTRLVIGKIMRLTDSAARIRGSYVIPIGLIEKVSSGRGEGRPRDVLDSPDPDNCIFMLIDNVETGNFDEEIDRNSSKMRWINEERFHVLDGWVKENLPEIFANVLRATSPDDRMQARTILLEKMNSIYERDLKDHMYAVARSTKIL
;
A
#
# COMPACT_ATOMS: atom_id res chain seq x y z
N MET A 1 -12.08 -20.75 -19.38
CA MET A 1 -13.32 -19.94 -19.40
C MET A 1 -12.93 -18.47 -19.35
N LEU A 2 -13.45 -17.66 -20.28
CA LEU A 2 -13.23 -16.22 -20.38
C LEU A 2 -13.86 -15.48 -19.19
N PHE A 3 -13.19 -14.47 -18.64
CA PHE A 3 -13.86 -13.29 -18.09
C PHE A 3 -13.06 -12.04 -18.44
N GLY A 4 -13.71 -11.16 -19.21
CA GLY A 4 -13.11 -10.03 -19.89
C GLY A 4 -12.53 -8.98 -18.95
N ARG A 5 -11.78 -8.03 -19.53
CA ARG A 5 -11.43 -6.76 -18.89
C ARG A 5 -12.68 -6.21 -18.20
N ASN A 6 -12.78 -6.34 -16.88
CA ASN A 6 -13.83 -5.68 -16.12
C ASN A 6 -13.68 -4.20 -16.40
N LYS A 7 -14.59 -3.65 -17.21
CA LYS A 7 -14.67 -2.20 -17.39
C LYS A 7 -15.00 -1.66 -16.01
N LEU A 8 -14.09 -0.85 -15.47
CA LEU A 8 -14.30 -0.13 -14.22
C LEU A 8 -15.65 0.59 -14.26
N LYS A 9 -16.32 0.64 -13.12
CA LYS A 9 -17.59 1.35 -12.95
C LYS A 9 -17.67 2.03 -11.58
N ASP A 10 -18.67 2.88 -11.42
CA ASP A 10 -19.02 3.47 -10.13
C ASP A 10 -19.25 2.36 -9.08
N GLY A 11 -18.69 2.59 -7.89
CA GLY A 11 -18.75 1.65 -6.78
C GLY A 11 -17.65 0.58 -6.77
N ASP A 12 -16.87 0.42 -7.83
CA ASP A 12 -15.73 -0.50 -7.82
C ASP A 12 -14.62 -0.01 -6.88
N TYR A 13 -13.92 -0.95 -6.25
CA TYR A 13 -12.68 -0.68 -5.57
C TYR A 13 -11.51 -0.69 -6.54
N VAL A 14 -10.59 0.23 -6.36
CA VAL A 14 -9.45 0.45 -7.25
C VAL A 14 -8.16 0.66 -6.49
N PHE A 15 -7.10 0.13 -7.09
CA PHE A 15 -5.73 0.51 -6.83
C PHE A 15 -5.26 1.40 -7.98
N VAL A 16 -4.79 2.60 -7.65
CA VAL A 16 -4.26 3.55 -8.63
C VAL A 16 -2.79 3.79 -8.36
N SER A 17 -1.99 3.78 -9.42
CA SER A 17 -0.62 4.28 -9.42
C SER A 17 -0.54 5.50 -10.33
N GLN A 18 0.00 6.60 -9.79
CA GLN A 18 0.19 7.84 -10.52
C GLN A 18 1.48 8.54 -10.09
N THR A 19 1.99 9.41 -10.96
CA THR A 19 3.03 10.37 -10.58
C THR A 19 2.36 11.60 -9.97
N PHE A 20 2.83 12.02 -8.79
CA PHE A 20 2.36 13.21 -8.09
C PHE A 20 3.57 13.91 -7.47
N ALA A 21 3.78 15.19 -7.81
CA ALA A 21 4.95 15.96 -7.38
C ALA A 21 6.28 15.20 -7.58
N GLU A 22 6.47 14.64 -8.80
CA GLU A 22 7.63 13.84 -9.20
C GLU A 22 7.84 12.51 -8.44
N LYS A 23 6.89 12.13 -7.58
CA LYS A 23 6.95 10.89 -6.79
C LYS A 23 5.86 9.91 -7.23
N THR A 24 6.11 8.63 -7.04
CA THR A 24 5.05 7.61 -7.14
C THR A 24 4.07 7.78 -5.99
N ARG A 25 2.80 8.04 -6.30
CA ARG A 25 1.69 8.06 -5.35
C ARG A 25 0.74 6.91 -5.69
N LEU A 26 0.42 6.12 -4.68
CA LEU A 26 -0.61 5.10 -4.74
C LEU A 26 -1.92 5.67 -4.19
N VAL A 27 -3.05 5.22 -4.72
CA VAL A 27 -4.37 5.46 -4.15
C VAL A 27 -5.09 4.13 -4.02
N ILE A 28 -5.60 3.85 -2.82
CA ILE A 28 -6.45 2.71 -2.52
C ILE A 28 -7.83 3.29 -2.20
N GLY A 29 -8.83 3.00 -3.01
CA GLY A 29 -10.10 3.70 -2.87
C GLY A 29 -11.26 3.08 -3.64
N LYS A 30 -12.41 3.74 -3.52
CA LYS A 30 -13.65 3.41 -4.23
C LYS A 30 -13.95 4.48 -5.27
N ILE A 31 -14.35 4.06 -6.46
CA ILE A 31 -14.84 4.96 -7.50
C ILE A 31 -16.19 5.51 -7.07
N MET A 32 -16.24 6.82 -6.86
CA MET A 32 -17.48 7.54 -6.54
C MET A 32 -18.24 7.97 -7.79
N ARG A 33 -17.48 8.32 -8.85
CA ARG A 33 -18.02 8.69 -10.17
C ARG A 33 -16.96 8.45 -11.24
N LEU A 34 -17.35 7.84 -12.34
CA LEU A 34 -16.50 7.54 -13.49
C LEU A 34 -17.03 8.24 -14.75
N THR A 35 -16.13 8.90 -15.47
CA THR A 35 -16.37 9.43 -16.81
C THR A 35 -15.34 8.84 -17.78
N ASP A 36 -15.45 9.19 -19.06
CA ASP A 36 -14.50 8.70 -20.08
C ASP A 36 -13.06 9.15 -19.82
N SER A 37 -12.86 10.35 -19.27
CA SER A 37 -11.54 10.94 -19.04
C SER A 37 -11.09 10.96 -17.57
N ALA A 38 -12.02 10.90 -16.62
CA ALA A 38 -11.72 11.13 -15.21
C ALA A 38 -12.46 10.15 -14.28
N ALA A 39 -11.93 9.98 -13.06
CA ALA A 39 -12.57 9.21 -11.99
C ALA A 39 -12.45 9.98 -10.68
N ARG A 40 -13.57 10.22 -9.99
CA ARG A 40 -13.55 10.68 -8.60
C ARG A 40 -13.41 9.49 -7.68
N ILE A 41 -12.37 9.49 -6.85
CA ILE A 41 -12.04 8.37 -5.97
C ILE A 41 -12.04 8.86 -4.53
N ARG A 42 -12.62 8.06 -3.64
CA ARG A 42 -12.54 8.26 -2.19
C ARG A 42 -11.79 7.10 -1.55
N GLY A 43 -10.82 7.39 -0.70
CA GLY A 43 -10.02 6.39 0.00
C GLY A 43 -8.82 7.00 0.69
N SER A 44 -7.66 6.37 0.52
CA SER A 44 -6.39 6.84 1.06
C SER A 44 -5.30 6.88 0.01
N TYR A 45 -4.39 7.85 0.14
CA TYR A 45 -3.17 7.88 -0.65
C TYR A 45 -1.98 7.32 0.15
N VAL A 46 -0.99 6.80 -0.56
CA VAL A 46 0.29 6.37 0.00
C VAL A 46 1.42 6.84 -0.92
N ILE A 47 2.44 7.47 -0.35
CA ILE A 47 3.71 7.78 -1.03
C ILE A 47 4.82 7.00 -0.30
N PRO A 48 5.50 6.04 -0.96
CA PRO A 48 6.47 5.16 -0.32
C PRO A 48 7.84 5.82 -0.17
N ILE A 49 7.93 6.83 0.69
CA ILE A 49 9.11 7.69 0.85
C ILE A 49 10.40 6.89 1.11
N GLY A 50 10.38 5.95 2.06
CA GLY A 50 11.56 5.16 2.42
C GLY A 50 12.07 4.31 1.26
N LEU A 51 11.15 3.72 0.48
CA LEU A 51 11.49 2.96 -0.71
C LEU A 51 12.06 3.85 -1.82
N ILE A 52 11.46 5.02 -2.05
CA ILE A 52 11.96 6.03 -3.00
C ILE A 52 13.41 6.42 -2.63
N GLU A 53 13.65 6.81 -1.37
CA GLU A 53 14.99 7.18 -0.88
C GLU A 53 16.01 6.03 -1.01
N LYS A 54 15.58 4.81 -0.72
CA LYS A 54 16.42 3.62 -0.86
C LYS A 54 16.84 3.38 -2.31
N VAL A 55 15.92 3.51 -3.26
CA VAL A 55 16.21 3.36 -4.70
C VAL A 55 17.07 4.51 -5.21
N SER A 56 16.75 5.76 -4.84
CA SER A 56 17.51 6.96 -5.23
C SER A 56 18.95 6.95 -4.67
N SER A 57 19.18 6.35 -3.51
CA SER A 57 20.53 6.18 -2.93
C SER A 57 21.29 4.95 -3.46
N GLY A 58 20.77 4.25 -4.47
CA GLY A 58 21.42 3.08 -5.08
C GLY A 58 21.35 1.79 -4.23
N ARG A 59 20.61 1.79 -3.13
CA ARG A 59 20.46 0.65 -2.20
C ARG A 59 19.21 -0.20 -2.48
N GLY A 60 18.48 0.10 -3.55
CA GLY A 60 17.19 -0.50 -3.90
C GLY A 60 17.17 -1.21 -5.25
N GLU A 61 18.30 -1.73 -5.73
CA GLU A 61 18.36 -2.50 -6.99
C GLU A 61 17.52 -3.79 -6.93
N GLY A 62 17.00 -4.22 -8.09
CA GLY A 62 16.13 -5.39 -8.24
C GLY A 62 14.69 -5.13 -7.78
N ARG A 63 14.11 -6.08 -7.02
CA ARG A 63 12.69 -6.05 -6.61
C ARG A 63 12.21 -4.71 -6.03
N PRO A 64 12.96 -3.98 -5.17
CA PRO A 64 12.54 -2.68 -4.65
C PRO A 64 12.33 -1.63 -5.75
N ARG A 65 13.19 -1.59 -6.77
CA ARG A 65 13.03 -0.73 -7.96
C ARG A 65 11.87 -1.20 -8.82
N ASP A 66 11.78 -2.51 -9.08
CA ASP A 66 10.72 -3.08 -9.94
C ASP A 66 9.31 -2.73 -9.45
N VAL A 67 9.08 -2.76 -8.12
CA VAL A 67 7.78 -2.40 -7.54
C VAL A 67 7.51 -0.90 -7.55
N LEU A 68 8.52 -0.03 -7.55
CA LEU A 68 8.35 1.42 -7.75
C LEU A 68 7.97 1.75 -9.19
N ASP A 69 8.63 1.07 -10.15
CA ASP A 69 8.46 1.32 -11.59
C ASP A 69 7.13 0.75 -12.12
N SER A 70 6.69 -0.38 -11.56
CA SER A 70 5.42 -1.00 -11.89
C SER A 70 4.65 -1.44 -10.64
N PRO A 71 4.06 -0.49 -9.89
CA PRO A 71 3.25 -0.80 -8.71
C PRO A 71 2.07 -1.70 -9.08
N ASP A 72 1.86 -2.70 -8.22
CA ASP A 72 0.87 -3.75 -8.43
C ASP A 72 0.21 -4.09 -7.08
N PRO A 73 -1.13 -4.20 -7.01
CA PRO A 73 -1.80 -4.49 -5.75
C PRO A 73 -1.43 -5.86 -5.14
N ASP A 74 -0.89 -6.82 -5.91
CA ASP A 74 -0.38 -8.10 -5.40
C ASP A 74 1.01 -7.98 -4.74
N ASN A 75 1.79 -6.95 -5.08
CA ASN A 75 3.17 -6.79 -4.64
C ASN A 75 3.45 -5.45 -3.94
N CYS A 76 2.45 -4.59 -3.78
CA CYS A 76 2.62 -3.24 -3.24
C CYS A 76 3.03 -3.24 -1.76
N ILE A 77 2.95 -4.37 -1.07
CA ILE A 77 3.35 -4.49 0.34
C ILE A 77 4.78 -4.02 0.60
N PHE A 78 5.71 -4.27 -0.34
CA PHE A 78 7.10 -3.79 -0.24
C PHE A 78 7.22 -2.26 -0.27
N MET A 79 6.19 -1.58 -0.78
CA MET A 79 6.07 -0.12 -0.78
C MET A 79 5.45 0.39 0.53
N LEU A 80 4.77 -0.48 1.30
CA LEU A 80 4.05 -0.11 2.52
C LEU A 80 4.84 -0.43 3.80
N ILE A 81 5.78 -1.38 3.79
CA ILE A 81 6.49 -1.82 5.01
C ILE A 81 7.70 -0.95 5.39
N ASP A 82 7.95 0.12 4.66
CA ASP A 82 8.97 1.12 4.99
C ASP A 82 8.29 2.45 5.30
N ASN A 83 9.06 3.53 5.47
CA ASN A 83 8.50 4.85 5.71
C ASN A 83 7.57 5.26 4.55
N VAL A 84 6.36 5.67 4.90
CA VAL A 84 5.35 6.13 3.94
C VAL A 84 4.77 7.46 4.41
N GLU A 85 4.37 8.28 3.46
CA GLU A 85 3.42 9.35 3.71
C GLU A 85 2.03 8.85 3.33
N THR A 86 1.05 9.03 4.22
CA THR A 86 -0.33 8.61 3.97
C THR A 86 -1.31 9.69 4.38
N GLY A 87 -2.47 9.70 3.74
CA GLY A 87 -3.56 10.57 4.13
C GLY A 87 -4.87 10.20 3.44
N ASN A 88 -5.92 10.94 3.79
CA ASN A 88 -7.22 10.82 3.14
C ASN A 88 -7.13 11.27 1.68
N PHE A 89 -7.91 10.62 0.82
CA PHE A 89 -8.02 10.94 -0.60
C PHE A 89 -9.49 11.10 -0.97
N ASP A 90 -9.86 12.27 -1.49
CA ASP A 90 -11.17 12.54 -2.10
C ASP A 90 -10.95 13.53 -3.27
N GLU A 91 -10.32 13.03 -4.33
CA GLU A 91 -9.92 13.82 -5.48
C GLU A 91 -10.43 13.18 -6.79
N GLU A 92 -10.45 13.98 -7.84
CA GLU A 92 -10.64 13.51 -9.21
C GLU A 92 -9.28 13.23 -9.85
N ILE A 93 -9.13 12.07 -10.48
CA ILE A 93 -7.92 11.67 -11.18
C ILE A 93 -8.18 11.57 -12.69
N ASP A 94 -7.18 11.95 -13.48
CA ASP A 94 -7.18 11.74 -14.93
C ASP A 94 -6.81 10.29 -15.25
N ARG A 95 -7.68 9.62 -16.01
CA ARG A 95 -7.54 8.22 -16.40
C ARG A 95 -6.45 7.98 -17.44
N ASN A 96 -6.02 9.02 -18.15
CA ASN A 96 -4.99 8.93 -19.18
C ASN A 96 -3.58 8.98 -18.59
N SER A 97 -3.41 9.69 -17.46
CA SER A 97 -2.13 9.85 -16.77
C SER A 97 -1.95 8.90 -15.58
N SER A 98 -3.02 8.22 -15.15
CA SER A 98 -3.02 7.32 -13.99
C SER A 98 -3.29 5.86 -14.39
N LYS A 99 -2.56 4.91 -13.80
CA LYS A 99 -2.79 3.48 -13.98
C LYS A 99 -3.79 3.00 -12.94
N MET A 100 -5.06 2.85 -13.34
CA MET A 100 -6.12 2.31 -12.48
C MET A 100 -6.28 0.81 -12.69
N ARG A 101 -6.35 0.06 -11.58
CA ARG A 101 -6.61 -1.39 -11.59
C ARG A 101 -7.76 -1.70 -10.65
N TRP A 102 -8.72 -2.48 -11.13
CA TRP A 102 -9.76 -3.04 -10.27
C TRP A 102 -9.13 -3.94 -9.20
N ILE A 103 -9.62 -3.83 -7.98
CA ILE A 103 -9.34 -4.78 -6.89
C ILE A 103 -10.65 -5.27 -6.32
N ASN A 104 -10.67 -6.50 -5.81
CA ASN A 104 -11.84 -7.01 -5.10
C ASN A 104 -11.98 -6.35 -3.71
N GLU A 105 -13.13 -6.55 -3.09
CA GLU A 105 -13.45 -5.96 -1.79
C GLU A 105 -12.51 -6.41 -0.67
N GLU A 106 -12.21 -7.71 -0.61
CA GLU A 106 -11.26 -8.28 0.36
C GLU A 106 -9.89 -7.59 0.29
N ARG A 107 -9.33 -7.46 -0.91
CA ARG A 107 -8.05 -6.80 -1.12
C ARG A 107 -8.10 -5.31 -0.80
N PHE A 108 -9.22 -4.65 -1.12
CA PHE A 108 -9.42 -3.26 -0.72
C PHE A 108 -9.36 -3.13 0.80
N HIS A 109 -10.13 -3.93 1.55
CA HIS A 109 -10.16 -3.85 3.01
C HIS A 109 -8.81 -4.19 3.65
N VAL A 110 -8.06 -5.14 3.09
CA VAL A 110 -6.68 -5.39 3.53
C VAL A 110 -5.83 -4.14 3.31
N LEU A 111 -5.71 -3.63 2.09
CA LEU A 111 -4.82 -2.50 1.78
C LEU A 111 -5.24 -1.19 2.46
N ASP A 112 -6.54 -0.91 2.56
CA ASP A 112 -7.09 0.22 3.29
C ASP A 112 -6.85 0.06 4.80
N GLY A 113 -7.01 -1.16 5.33
CA GLY A 113 -6.67 -1.51 6.70
C GLY A 113 -5.19 -1.28 7.04
N TRP A 114 -4.27 -1.54 6.11
CA TRP A 114 -2.86 -1.20 6.29
C TRP A 114 -2.67 0.29 6.61
N VAL A 115 -3.33 1.16 5.86
CA VAL A 115 -3.23 2.61 6.06
C VAL A 115 -3.93 3.04 7.34
N LYS A 116 -5.19 2.61 7.55
CA LYS A 116 -6.01 3.04 8.69
C LYS A 116 -5.51 2.56 10.04
N GLU A 117 -4.90 1.38 10.09
CA GLU A 117 -4.34 0.81 11.31
C GLU A 117 -2.90 1.29 11.58
N ASN A 118 -2.37 2.20 10.76
CA ASN A 118 -1.01 2.73 10.80
C ASN A 118 0.07 1.63 10.77
N LEU A 119 -0.19 0.56 10.01
CA LEU A 119 0.73 -0.59 9.94
C LEU A 119 2.08 -0.25 9.29
N PRO A 120 2.15 0.58 8.23
CA PRO A 120 3.42 1.00 7.66
C PRO A 120 4.43 1.51 8.68
N GLU A 121 4.01 2.43 9.55
CA GLU A 121 4.88 3.01 10.58
C GLU A 121 5.36 1.95 11.57
N ILE A 122 4.45 1.09 12.03
CA ILE A 122 4.76 0.01 12.99
C ILE A 122 5.78 -0.96 12.39
N PHE A 123 5.62 -1.36 11.12
CA PHE A 123 6.59 -2.20 10.42
C PHE A 123 7.93 -1.49 10.21
N ALA A 124 7.89 -0.23 9.77
CA ALA A 124 9.10 0.56 9.53
C ALA A 124 9.94 0.70 10.79
N ASN A 125 9.32 0.89 11.96
CA ASN A 125 10.01 0.98 13.25
C ASN A 125 10.82 -0.29 13.57
N VAL A 126 10.27 -1.48 13.29
CA VAL A 126 11.00 -2.75 13.48
C VAL A 126 12.16 -2.88 12.50
N LEU A 127 11.89 -2.61 11.21
CA LEU A 127 12.86 -2.82 10.14
C LEU A 127 14.01 -1.82 10.14
N ARG A 128 13.78 -0.61 10.65
CA ARG A 128 14.78 0.48 10.71
C ARG A 128 15.49 0.58 12.05
N ALA A 129 15.05 -0.14 13.07
CA ALA A 129 15.71 -0.16 14.37
C ALA A 129 17.21 -0.50 14.24
N THR A 130 18.05 0.38 14.78
CA THR A 130 19.51 0.30 14.70
C THR A 130 20.14 -0.38 15.92
N SER A 131 19.44 -0.41 17.06
CA SER A 131 19.86 -1.14 18.26
C SER A 131 19.01 -2.41 18.50
N PRO A 132 19.58 -3.44 19.17
CA PRO A 132 18.83 -4.63 19.56
C PRO A 132 17.62 -4.32 20.46
N ASP A 133 17.78 -3.38 21.39
CA ASP A 133 16.74 -3.01 22.36
C ASP A 133 15.56 -2.30 21.67
N ASP A 134 15.84 -1.34 20.79
CA ASP A 134 14.81 -0.66 19.99
C ASP A 134 14.06 -1.67 19.11
N ARG A 135 14.79 -2.61 18.50
CA ARG A 135 14.19 -3.65 17.67
C ARG A 135 13.29 -4.55 18.50
N MET A 136 13.70 -4.92 19.72
CA MET A 136 12.90 -5.73 20.62
C MET A 136 11.61 -4.99 21.02
N GLN A 137 11.72 -3.72 21.41
CA GLN A 137 10.57 -2.89 21.78
C GLN A 137 9.59 -2.73 20.61
N ALA A 138 10.09 -2.35 19.42
CA ALA A 138 9.25 -2.21 18.23
C ALA A 138 8.56 -3.53 17.84
N ARG A 139 9.28 -4.66 17.98
CA ARG A 139 8.71 -6.00 17.72
C ARG A 139 7.59 -6.34 18.70
N THR A 140 7.72 -5.99 19.98
CA THR A 140 6.64 -6.16 20.97
C THR A 140 5.40 -5.36 20.58
N ILE A 141 5.57 -4.09 20.21
CA ILE A 141 4.47 -3.23 19.76
C ILE A 141 3.78 -3.81 18.51
N LEU A 142 4.56 -4.29 17.53
CA LEU A 142 4.01 -4.95 16.34
C LEU A 142 3.19 -6.20 16.72
N LEU A 143 3.70 -7.05 17.60
CA LEU A 143 2.99 -8.26 18.05
C LEU A 143 1.68 -7.93 18.77
N GLU A 144 1.68 -6.93 19.65
CA GLU A 144 0.47 -6.44 20.32
C GLU A 144 -0.55 -5.90 19.32
N LYS A 145 -0.09 -5.11 18.34
CA LYS A 145 -0.95 -4.62 17.26
C LYS A 145 -1.56 -5.77 16.46
N MET A 146 -0.75 -6.73 16.03
CA MET A 146 -1.21 -7.91 15.29
C MET A 146 -2.25 -8.73 16.06
N ASN A 147 -2.08 -8.85 17.38
CA ASN A 147 -3.02 -9.56 18.23
C ASN A 147 -4.36 -8.82 18.40
N SER A 148 -4.34 -7.49 18.39
CA SER A 148 -5.55 -6.65 18.56
C SER A 148 -6.39 -6.47 17.29
N ILE A 149 -5.88 -6.84 16.11
CA ILE A 149 -6.69 -6.81 14.88
C ILE A 149 -7.79 -7.87 14.94
N TYR A 150 -9.03 -7.43 14.75
CA TYR A 150 -10.22 -8.29 14.67
C TYR A 150 -10.47 -8.82 13.26
N GLU A 151 -10.22 -8.00 12.23
CA GLU A 151 -10.40 -8.37 10.82
C GLU A 151 -9.44 -9.50 10.44
N ARG A 152 -10.00 -10.66 10.13
CA ARG A 152 -9.24 -11.90 9.95
C ARG A 152 -8.28 -11.80 8.77
N ASP A 153 -8.74 -11.29 7.64
CA ASP A 153 -7.93 -11.25 6.41
C ASP A 153 -6.76 -10.28 6.56
N LEU A 154 -6.99 -9.12 7.19
CA LEU A 154 -5.92 -8.18 7.53
C LEU A 154 -4.91 -8.81 8.49
N LYS A 155 -5.39 -9.49 9.55
CA LYS A 155 -4.54 -10.17 10.52
C LYS A 155 -3.69 -11.25 9.87
N ASP A 156 -4.30 -12.15 9.11
CA ASP A 156 -3.60 -13.24 8.42
C ASP A 156 -2.55 -12.68 7.44
N HIS A 157 -2.90 -11.60 6.72
CA HIS A 157 -1.96 -10.89 5.87
C HIS A 157 -0.79 -10.28 6.67
N MET A 158 -1.03 -9.63 7.80
CA MET A 158 0.05 -9.10 8.66
C MET A 158 1.02 -10.19 9.11
N TYR A 159 0.52 -11.35 9.55
CA TYR A 159 1.37 -12.47 9.95
C TYR A 159 2.19 -13.02 8.79
N ALA A 160 1.61 -13.10 7.59
CA ALA A 160 2.36 -13.50 6.38
C ALA A 160 3.51 -12.52 6.09
N VAL A 161 3.24 -11.22 6.16
CA VAL A 161 4.25 -10.17 5.93
C VAL A 161 5.35 -10.23 6.99
N ALA A 162 5.00 -10.28 8.28
CA ALA A 162 5.98 -10.34 9.36
C ALA A 162 6.90 -11.57 9.30
N ARG A 163 6.40 -12.72 8.83
CA ARG A 163 7.24 -13.91 8.56
C ARG A 163 8.15 -13.69 7.35
N SER A 164 7.62 -13.14 6.25
CA SER A 164 8.40 -12.88 5.03
C SER A 164 9.55 -11.90 5.26
N THR A 165 9.39 -10.95 6.19
CA THR A 165 10.40 -9.98 6.58
C THR A 165 11.30 -10.48 7.72
N LYS A 166 11.14 -11.73 8.17
CA LYS A 166 11.91 -12.37 9.25
C LYS A 166 11.80 -11.65 10.60
N ILE A 167 10.68 -10.99 10.85
CA ILE A 167 10.36 -10.43 12.17
C ILE A 167 9.83 -11.54 13.10
N LEU A 168 9.07 -12.49 12.52
CA LEU A 168 8.59 -13.71 13.18
C LEU A 168 9.43 -14.92 12.79
#